data_AF-A0A8I0ZPZ7-F1
#
_entry.id   AF-A0A8I0ZPZ7-F1
#
_cell.length_a   1.000
_cell.length_b   1.000
_cell.length_c   1.000
_cell.angle_alpha   90.00
_cell.angle_beta   90.00
_cell.angle_gamma   90.00
#
_symmetry.space_group_name_H-M   'P 1'
#
loop_
_entity.id
_entity.type
_entity.pdbx_description
1 polymer ?
#
loop_
_entity_poly.entity_id
_entity_poly.type
_entity_poly.pdbx_seq_one_letter_code
_entity_poly.pdbx_strand_id
1 'polypeptide(L)'
;MCGTVVPHATGAVQPVIVLTGSVECATALAISERYLNDTSVVIEGQGRFATVEGWRCNWPYVDGRSHAESYLQCTDSAQNSFKIGD
;
A
#
# COMPACT_ATOMS: atom_id res chain seq x y z
N MET A 1 -11.26 -3.07 -8.09
CA MET A 1 -9.85 -3.10 -8.55
C MET A 1 -9.58 -1.81 -9.30
N CYS A 2 -8.45 -1.14 -9.02
CA CYS A 2 -8.09 0.16 -9.63
C CYS A 2 -7.02 0.06 -10.71
N GLY A 3 -6.14 -0.94 -10.65
CA GLY A 3 -5.06 -1.12 -11.61
C GLY A 3 -3.92 -1.94 -10.99
N THR A 4 -2.70 -1.71 -11.48
CA THR A 4 -1.49 -2.41 -11.02
C THR A 4 -0.31 -1.46 -10.87
N VAL A 5 0.62 -1.80 -9.99
CA VAL A 5 1.93 -1.14 -9.77
C VAL A 5 3.04 -2.19 -9.85
N VAL A 6 4.24 -1.79 -10.29
CA VAL A 6 5.41 -2.67 -10.34
C VAL A 6 6.47 -2.11 -9.36
N PRO A 7 6.66 -2.71 -8.17
CA PRO A 7 7.68 -2.29 -7.24
C PRO A 7 9.08 -2.48 -7.83
N HIS A 8 9.95 -1.48 -7.74
CA HIS A 8 11.35 -1.58 -8.16
C HIS A 8 12.12 -2.67 -7.42
N ALA A 9 11.75 -2.93 -6.16
CA ALA A 9 12.42 -3.91 -5.31
C ALA A 9 12.17 -5.37 -5.76
N THR A 10 11.01 -5.67 -6.35
CA THR A 10 10.61 -7.05 -6.68
C THR A 10 10.39 -7.27 -8.18
N GLY A 11 10.10 -6.21 -8.94
CA GLY A 11 9.73 -6.30 -10.36
C GLY A 11 8.40 -7.02 -10.62
N ALA A 12 7.69 -7.44 -9.57
CA ALA A 12 6.47 -8.24 -9.68
C ALA A 12 5.23 -7.35 -9.73
N VAL A 13 4.38 -7.52 -10.73
CA VAL A 13 3.11 -6.78 -10.86
C VAL A 13 2.24 -7.00 -9.62
N GLN A 14 1.84 -5.91 -8.96
CA GLN A 14 0.96 -5.92 -7.79
C GLN A 14 -0.39 -5.26 -8.13
N PRO A 15 -1.54 -5.92 -7.89
CA PRO A 15 -2.83 -5.27 -8.04
C PRO A 15 -3.07 -4.21 -6.95
N VAL A 16 -3.79 -3.14 -7.30
CA VAL A 16 -4.27 -2.13 -6.35
C VAL A 16 -5.79 -2.20 -6.25
N ILE A 17 -6.30 -2.43 -5.04
CA ILE A 17 -7.71 -2.71 -4.79
C ILE A 17 -8.23 -1.89 -3.61
N VAL A 18 -9.25 -1.06 -3.84
CA VAL A 18 -9.96 -0.36 -2.76
C VAL A 18 -10.65 -1.37 -1.84
N LEU A 19 -10.43 -1.23 -0.54
CA LEU A 19 -10.99 -2.10 0.50
C LEU A 19 -12.23 -1.46 1.13
N THR A 20 -12.16 -0.18 1.48
CA THR A 20 -13.28 0.53 2.12
C THR A 20 -13.24 2.03 1.80
N GLY A 21 -14.41 2.66 1.88
CA GLY A 21 -14.56 4.09 1.68
C GLY A 21 -14.53 4.54 0.22
N SER A 22 -14.47 5.85 0.02
CA SER A 22 -14.49 6.46 -1.31
C SER A 22 -13.07 6.88 -1.70
N VAL A 23 -12.30 5.96 -2.28
CA VAL A 23 -10.95 6.21 -2.78
C VAL A 23 -10.99 6.35 -4.30
N GLU A 24 -10.54 7.49 -4.83
CA GLU A 24 -10.33 7.62 -6.27
C GLU A 24 -9.18 6.72 -6.73
N CYS A 25 -9.40 5.97 -7.81
CA CYS A 25 -8.39 5.03 -8.30
C CYS A 25 -7.07 5.72 -8.71
N ALA A 26 -7.14 6.96 -9.20
CA ALA A 26 -5.96 7.75 -9.50
C ALA A 26 -5.12 8.01 -8.23
N THR A 27 -5.76 8.37 -7.12
CA THR A 27 -5.10 8.54 -5.82
C THR A 27 -4.49 7.22 -5.33
N ALA A 28 -5.25 6.13 -5.34
CA ALA A 28 -4.75 4.82 -4.89
C ALA A 28 -3.49 4.40 -5.66
N LEU A 29 -3.50 4.55 -6.99
CA LEU A 29 -2.34 4.24 -7.84
C LEU A 29 -1.16 5.17 -7.56
N ALA A 30 -1.38 6.49 -7.46
CA ALA A 30 -0.32 7.46 -7.20
C ALA A 30 0.37 7.20 -5.85
N ILE A 31 -0.40 6.95 -4.79
CA ILE A 31 0.16 6.63 -3.47
C ILE A 31 0.90 5.31 -3.49
N SER A 32 0.37 4.30 -4.19
CA SER A 32 1.04 2.99 -4.34
C SER A 32 2.39 3.12 -5.03
N GLU A 33 2.44 3.88 -6.13
CA GLU A 33 3.66 4.14 -6.89
C GLU A 33 4.70 4.84 -6.01
N ARG A 34 4.31 5.92 -5.32
CA ARG A 34 5.23 6.64 -4.42
C ARG A 34 5.73 5.74 -3.29
N TYR A 35 4.84 5.04 -2.60
CA TYR A 35 5.23 4.19 -1.48
C TYR A 35 6.23 3.09 -1.87
N LEU A 36 6.10 2.53 -3.08
CA LEU A 36 6.95 1.41 -3.53
C LEU A 36 8.22 1.87 -4.25
N ASN A 37 8.20 3.01 -4.95
CA ASN A 37 9.21 3.37 -5.94
C ASN A 37 9.89 4.72 -5.68
N ASP A 38 9.33 5.61 -4.85
CA ASP A 38 9.94 6.90 -4.50
C ASP A 38 10.97 6.70 -3.39
N THR A 39 12.25 6.87 -3.71
CA THR A 39 13.37 6.67 -2.77
C THR A 39 13.40 7.67 -1.62
N SER A 40 12.62 8.76 -1.69
CA SER A 40 12.47 9.71 -0.59
C SER A 40 11.52 9.22 0.50
N VAL A 41 10.70 8.20 0.23
CA VAL A 41 9.80 7.61 1.22
C VAL A 41 10.60 6.71 2.16
N VAL A 42 10.76 7.16 3.40
CA VAL A 42 11.43 6.38 4.45
C VAL A 42 10.44 5.35 5.00
N ILE A 43 10.80 4.08 4.85
CA ILE A 43 10.00 2.94 5.34
C ILE A 43 10.64 2.42 6.63
N GLU A 44 9.85 2.37 7.70
CA GLU A 44 10.32 2.07 9.05
C GLU A 44 9.87 0.70 9.56
N GLY A 45 10.80 -0.01 10.21
CA GLY A 45 10.55 -1.25 10.93
C GLY A 45 10.13 -2.43 10.05
N GLN A 46 9.85 -3.56 10.70
CA GLN A 46 9.45 -4.80 10.00
C GLN A 46 8.04 -4.73 9.42
N GLY A 47 7.17 -3.88 9.97
CA GLY A 47 5.83 -3.63 9.43
C GLY A 47 5.82 -2.66 8.23
N ARG A 48 7.00 -2.19 7.80
CA ARG A 48 7.18 -1.29 6.64
C ARG A 48 6.30 -0.03 6.70
N PHE A 49 6.30 0.62 7.85
CA PHE A 49 5.47 1.81 8.07
C PHE A 49 6.03 3.01 7.30
N ALA A 50 5.17 3.70 6.54
CA ALA A 50 5.48 5.02 5.99
C ALA A 50 4.19 5.84 5.85
N THR A 51 4.34 7.17 5.77
CA THR A 51 3.24 8.07 5.44
C THR A 51 3.52 8.76 4.12
N VAL A 52 2.60 8.64 3.16
CA VAL A 52 2.69 9.26 1.84
C VAL A 52 1.46 10.14 1.65
N GLU A 53 1.66 11.46 1.59
CA GLU A 53 0.58 12.42 1.31
C GLU A 53 -0.66 12.23 2.22
N GLY A 54 -0.44 11.92 3.51
CA GLY A 54 -1.50 11.68 4.50
C GLY A 54 -2.02 10.24 4.58
N TRP A 55 -1.55 9.34 3.71
CA TRP A 55 -1.87 7.92 3.73
C TRP A 55 -0.83 7.15 4.51
N ARG A 56 -1.26 6.43 5.55
CA ARG A 56 -0.39 5.55 6.32
C ARG A 56 -0.36 4.16 5.69
N CYS A 57 0.77 3.81 5.10
CA CYS A 57 1.01 2.53 4.43
C CYS A 57 1.84 1.61 5.32
N ASN A 58 1.45 0.34 5.39
CA ASN A 58 2.16 -0.69 6.16
C ASN A 58 1.73 -2.10 5.72
N TRP A 59 2.45 -3.11 6.20
CA TRP A 59 1.91 -4.46 6.27
C TRP A 59 0.94 -4.55 7.46
N PRO A 60 -0.37 -4.71 7.21
CA PRO A 60 -1.33 -4.88 8.28
C PRO A 60 -1.03 -6.18 9.02
N TYR A 61 -1.17 -6.12 10.35
CA TYR A 61 -1.14 -7.33 11.17
C TYR A 61 -2.45 -8.09 10.95
N VAL A 62 -2.35 -9.30 10.39
CA VAL A 62 -3.48 -10.21 10.22
C VAL A 62 -3.12 -11.47 11.00
N ASP A 63 -3.96 -11.81 11.99
CA ASP A 63 -3.70 -12.96 12.85
C ASP A 63 -3.63 -14.26 12.03
N GLY A 64 -2.66 -15.12 12.35
CA GLY A 64 -2.40 -16.36 11.62
C GLY A 64 -1.80 -16.21 10.21
N ARG A 65 -1.41 -15.00 9.77
CA ARG A 65 -0.77 -14.77 8.47
C ARG A 65 0.64 -14.20 8.63
N SER A 66 1.61 -14.74 7.90
CA SER A 66 2.96 -14.19 7.91
C SER A 66 3.03 -12.88 7.12
N HIS A 67 3.96 -11.98 7.46
CA HIS A 67 4.15 -10.73 6.71
C HIS A 67 4.45 -10.94 5.22
N ALA A 68 5.08 -12.06 4.87
CA ALA A 68 5.38 -12.41 3.47
C ALA A 68 4.12 -12.78 2.66
N GLU A 69 3.02 -13.11 3.34
CA GLU A 69 1.73 -13.49 2.75
C GLU A 69 0.68 -12.38 2.90
N SER A 70 1.07 -11.25 3.49
CA SER A 70 0.20 -10.09 3.69
C SER A 70 0.35 -9.09 2.54
N TYR A 71 -0.78 -8.63 2.02
CA TYR A 71 -0.84 -7.44 1.17
C TYR A 71 -0.37 -6.20 1.95
N LEU A 72 0.13 -5.19 1.25
CA LEU A 72 0.35 -3.87 1.83
C LEU A 72 -0.98 -3.11 1.87
N GLN A 73 -1.23 -2.34 2.92
CA GLN A 73 -2.43 -1.53 3.05
C GLN A 73 -2.06 -0.08 3.32
N CYS A 74 -2.75 0.84 2.63
CA CYS A 74 -2.68 2.27 2.88
C CYS A 74 -4.06 2.77 3.36
N THR A 75 -4.06 3.53 4.44
CA THR A 75 -5.28 4.08 5.06
C THR A 75 -5.10 5.57 5.34
N ASP A 76 -6.11 6.38 5.01
CA ASP A 76 -6.13 7.81 5.33
C ASP A 76 -6.73 8.11 6.71
N SER A 77 -6.81 9.38 7.08
CA SER A 77 -7.39 9.82 8.37
C SER A 77 -8.90 9.56 8.48
N ALA A 78 -9.61 9.49 7.35
CA ALA A 78 -11.04 9.20 7.28
C ALA A 78 -11.35 7.69 7.27
N GLN A 79 -10.33 6.83 7.41
CA GLN A 79 -10.42 5.37 7.36
C GLN A 79 -10.84 4.82 5.99
N ASN A 80 -10.66 5.60 4.91
CA ASN A 80 -10.68 5.02 3.57
C ASN A 80 -9.40 4.20 3.39
N SER A 81 -9.47 3.06 2.71
CA SER A 81 -8.28 2.23 2.52
C SER A 81 -8.29 1.42 1.23
N PHE A 82 -7.08 1.07 0.81
CA PHE A 82 -6.82 0.19 -0.31
C PHE A 82 -5.64 -0.74 -0.01
N LYS A 83 -5.61 -1.88 -0.69
CA LYS A 83 -4.48 -2.82 -0.66
C LYS A 83 -3.64 -2.78 -1.93
N ILE A 84 -2.38 -3.15 -1.78
CA ILE A 84 -1.40 -3.38 -2.84
C ILE A 84 -0.90 -4.83 -2.69
N GLY A 85 -1.03 -5.61 -3.74
CA GLY A 85 -0.77 -7.05 -3.67
C GLY A 85 -1.99 -7.84 -3.19
N ASP A 86 -1.81 -9.17 -3.10
CA ASP A 86 -2.87 -10.10 -2.73
C ASP A 86 -2.83 -10.58 -1.28
#